data_AF-A0A5C7IIM1-F1
#
_entry.id   AF-A0A5C7IIM1-F1
#
_cell.length_a   1.000
_cell.length_b   1.000
_cell.length_c   1.000
_cell.angle_alpha   90.00
_cell.angle_beta   90.00
_cell.angle_gamma   90.00
#
_symmetry.space_group_name_H-M   'P 1'
#
loop_
_entity.id
_entity.type
_entity.pdbx_description
1 polymer ?
#
loop_
_entity_poly.entity_id
_entity_poly.type
_entity_poly.pdbx_seq_one_letter_code
_entity_poly.pdbx_strand_id
1 'polypeptide(L)'
;MLPLSYLLSEVDNETIERLRLSLKNTDAETCIDIAEEFFKHQNIDYAIITINIAGIKYPDRNHLHRIYINAYMIHKTALKANNWYAVLEIRHIGVEIEEIVKQYKFRFGLLDPANRCATCRANPSVAEPGALMLLNAAWDVLSDPVKREAYDKELVNLNDEFVDYASVSSYTYQHYI
;
A
#
# COMPACT_ATOMS: atom_id res chain seq x y z
N MET A 1 -2.76 3.22 -7.03
CA MET A 1 -2.75 2.09 -6.08
C MET A 1 -3.44 0.89 -6.70
N LEU A 2 -2.94 -0.34 -6.47
CA LEU A 2 -3.68 -1.55 -6.79
C LEU A 2 -5.01 -1.57 -6.02
N PRO A 3 -6.12 -2.03 -6.63
CA PRO A 3 -7.38 -2.13 -5.92
C PRO A 3 -7.21 -2.96 -4.65
N LEU A 4 -7.82 -2.51 -3.55
CA LEU A 4 -7.77 -3.23 -2.28
C LEU A 4 -8.31 -4.67 -2.43
N SER A 5 -9.32 -4.86 -3.27
CA SER A 5 -9.88 -6.17 -3.63
C SER A 5 -8.85 -7.09 -4.29
N TYR A 6 -7.96 -6.55 -5.12
CA TYR A 6 -6.87 -7.33 -5.71
C TYR A 6 -5.83 -7.68 -4.65
N LEU A 7 -5.41 -6.69 -3.85
CA LEU A 7 -4.39 -6.93 -2.81
C LEU A 7 -4.86 -7.96 -1.78
N LEU A 8 -6.12 -7.90 -1.36
CA LEU A 8 -6.73 -8.80 -0.39
C LEU A 8 -7.43 -10.01 -1.03
N SER A 9 -7.19 -10.32 -2.31
CA SER A 9 -7.91 -11.40 -3.01
C SER A 9 -7.69 -12.81 -2.40
N GLU A 10 -6.68 -12.96 -1.55
CA GLU A 10 -6.37 -14.21 -0.81
C GLU A 10 -7.15 -14.34 0.49
N VAL A 11 -7.82 -13.28 0.96
CA VAL A 11 -8.61 -13.28 2.19
C VAL A 11 -10.09 -13.40 1.83
N ASP A 12 -10.74 -14.44 2.33
CA ASP A 12 -12.16 -14.64 2.13
C ASP A 12 -13.02 -13.67 2.96
N ASN A 13 -14.25 -13.42 2.51
CA ASN A 13 -15.18 -12.50 3.17
C ASN A 13 -15.57 -12.94 4.59
N GLU A 14 -15.62 -14.25 4.88
CA GLU A 14 -15.96 -14.75 6.21
C GLU A 14 -14.85 -14.38 7.21
N THR A 15 -13.60 -14.47 6.79
CA THR A 15 -12.44 -14.05 7.57
C THR A 15 -12.46 -12.54 7.86
N ILE A 16 -12.78 -11.71 6.85
CA ILE A 16 -12.92 -10.26 7.04
C ILE A 16 -14.04 -9.95 8.04
N GLU A 17 -15.20 -10.58 7.91
CA GLU A 17 -16.34 -10.35 8.80
C GLU A 17 -16.08 -10.86 10.22
N ARG A 18 -15.42 -12.01 10.40
CA ARG A 18 -15.00 -12.49 11.73
C ARG A 18 -14.07 -11.49 12.42
N LEU A 19 -13.09 -10.96 11.69
CA LEU A 19 -12.19 -9.94 12.23
C LEU A 19 -12.97 -8.67 12.60
N ARG A 20 -13.86 -8.19 11.72
CA ARG A 20 -14.72 -7.03 11.98
C ARG A 20 -15.58 -7.21 13.23
N LEU A 21 -16.19 -8.38 13.40
CA LEU A 21 -16.99 -8.71 14.59
C LEU A 21 -16.13 -8.74 15.86
N SER A 22 -14.92 -9.32 15.79
CA SER A 22 -14.01 -9.37 16.94
C SER A 22 -13.55 -7.98 17.40
N LEU A 23 -13.43 -7.02 16.47
CA LEU A 23 -13.01 -5.64 16.73
C LEU A 23 -14.18 -4.67 16.94
N LYS A 24 -15.42 -5.16 16.97
CA LYS A 24 -16.62 -4.31 17.00
C LYS A 24 -16.61 -3.33 18.16
N ASN A 25 -16.22 -3.79 19.35
CA ASN A 25 -16.19 -2.98 20.57
C ASN A 25 -14.80 -2.42 20.89
N THR A 26 -13.80 -2.70 20.05
CA THR A 26 -12.44 -2.17 20.19
C THR A 26 -12.41 -0.72 19.69
N ASP A 27 -11.78 0.16 20.46
CA ASP A 27 -11.56 1.55 20.06
C ASP A 27 -10.52 1.66 18.93
N ALA A 28 -10.42 2.84 18.32
CA ALA A 28 -9.58 3.02 17.14
C ALA A 28 -8.08 2.98 17.45
N GLU A 29 -7.65 3.44 18.63
CA GLU A 29 -6.23 3.43 19.02
C GLU A 29 -5.78 1.99 19.26
N THR A 30 -6.59 1.21 20.00
CA THR A 30 -6.34 -0.22 20.17
C THR A 30 -6.36 -0.98 18.83
N CYS A 31 -7.23 -0.63 17.88
CA CYS A 31 -7.19 -1.21 16.54
C CYS A 31 -5.88 -0.89 15.80
N ILE A 32 -5.31 0.31 15.96
CA ILE A 32 -4.01 0.66 15.37
C ILE A 32 -2.92 -0.24 15.96
N ASP A 33 -2.90 -0.41 17.28
CA ASP A 33 -1.92 -1.28 17.96
C ASP A 33 -2.03 -2.73 17.47
N ILE A 34 -3.25 -3.26 17.33
CA ILE A 34 -3.49 -4.61 16.79
C ILE A 34 -3.00 -4.70 15.33
N ALA A 35 -3.23 -3.67 14.50
CA ALA A 35 -2.77 -3.67 13.12
C ALA A 35 -1.24 -3.73 13.03
N GLU A 36 -0.55 -2.98 13.89
CA GLU A 36 0.90 -2.98 13.99
C GLU A 36 1.44 -4.33 14.47
N GLU A 37 0.78 -4.97 15.44
CA GLU A 37 1.12 -6.33 15.86
C GLU A 37 0.93 -7.35 14.73
N PHE A 38 -0.15 -7.28 13.97
CA PHE A 38 -0.31 -8.12 12.77
C PHE A 38 0.82 -7.90 11.78
N PHE A 39 1.21 -6.65 11.53
CA PHE A 39 2.32 -6.33 10.64
C PHE A 39 3.65 -6.91 11.14
N LYS A 40 3.97 -6.76 12.42
CA LYS A 40 5.20 -7.34 13.04
C LYS A 40 5.26 -8.86 12.89
N HIS A 41 4.11 -9.54 12.94
CA HIS A 41 3.99 -10.98 12.70
C HIS A 41 3.86 -11.35 11.22
N GLN A 42 4.17 -10.42 10.30
CA GLN A 42 4.09 -10.58 8.85
C GLN A 42 2.70 -10.89 8.31
N ASN A 43 1.65 -10.66 9.10
CA ASN A 43 0.26 -10.83 8.67
C ASN A 43 -0.28 -9.51 8.09
N ILE A 44 0.25 -9.14 6.92
CA ILE A 44 0.01 -7.82 6.30
C ILE A 44 -1.45 -7.63 5.91
N ASP A 45 -2.14 -8.70 5.48
CA ASP A 45 -3.55 -8.61 5.09
C ASP A 45 -4.44 -8.24 6.29
N TYR A 46 -4.20 -8.86 7.45
CA TYR A 46 -4.91 -8.52 8.68
C TYR A 46 -4.54 -7.12 9.17
N ALA A 47 -3.29 -6.68 9.02
CA ALA A 47 -2.89 -5.31 9.33
C ALA A 47 -3.67 -4.29 8.49
N ILE A 48 -3.80 -4.53 7.17
CA ILE A 48 -4.57 -3.70 6.24
C ILE A 48 -6.05 -3.66 6.60
N ILE A 49 -6.68 -4.81 6.90
CA ILE A 49 -8.10 -4.84 7.25
C ILE A 49 -8.33 -4.10 8.58
N THR A 50 -7.49 -4.36 9.59
CA THR A 50 -7.61 -3.78 10.92
C THR A 50 -7.46 -2.26 10.89
N ILE A 51 -6.49 -1.72 10.15
CA ILE A 51 -6.30 -0.27 10.06
C ILE A 51 -7.46 0.43 9.32
N ASN A 52 -8.06 -0.23 8.33
CA ASN A 52 -9.26 0.27 7.66
C ASN A 52 -10.45 0.33 8.64
N ILE A 53 -10.64 -0.70 9.48
CA ILE A 53 -11.66 -0.69 10.54
C ILE A 53 -11.42 0.46 11.52
N ALA A 54 -10.17 0.70 11.93
CA ALA A 54 -9.82 1.83 12.77
C ALA A 54 -10.23 3.16 12.11
N GLY A 55 -9.98 3.31 10.79
CA GLY A 55 -10.29 4.54 10.04
C GLY A 55 -11.78 4.85 9.96
N ILE A 56 -12.62 3.82 9.85
CA ILE A 56 -14.07 3.95 9.89
C ILE A 56 -14.56 4.41 11.27
N LYS A 57 -13.93 3.92 12.34
CA LYS A 57 -14.28 4.26 13.73
C LYS A 57 -13.86 5.67 14.15
N TYR A 58 -12.82 6.23 13.51
CA TYR A 58 -12.25 7.52 13.89
C TYR A 58 -11.95 8.40 12.68
N PRO A 59 -12.99 8.88 11.97
CA PRO A 59 -12.82 9.62 10.72
C PRO A 59 -12.04 10.94 10.91
N ASP A 60 -12.06 11.54 12.10
CA ASP A 60 -11.38 12.81 12.39
C ASP A 60 -9.84 12.70 12.40
N ARG A 61 -9.27 11.48 12.56
CA ARG A 61 -7.81 11.24 12.43
C ARG A 61 -7.43 10.59 11.10
N ASN A 62 -8.22 10.73 10.04
CA ASN A 62 -7.94 10.14 8.73
C ASN A 62 -6.49 10.36 8.25
N HIS A 63 -5.89 11.50 8.56
CA HIS A 63 -4.49 11.81 8.24
C HIS A 63 -3.48 10.85 8.89
N LEU A 64 -3.70 10.40 10.13
CA LEU A 64 -2.88 9.39 10.78
C LEU A 64 -3.08 8.02 10.12
N HIS A 65 -4.33 7.60 9.93
CA HIS A 65 -4.67 6.30 9.35
C HIS A 65 -4.10 6.13 7.95
N ARG A 66 -4.10 7.21 7.15
CA ARG A 66 -3.50 7.26 5.82
C ARG A 66 -2.02 6.88 5.82
N ILE A 67 -1.26 7.20 6.86
CA ILE A 67 0.16 6.84 6.93
C ILE A 67 0.32 5.32 7.05
N TYR A 68 -0.37 4.72 8.04
CA TYR A 68 -0.32 3.27 8.30
C TYR A 68 -0.79 2.47 7.08
N ILE A 69 -1.96 2.80 6.51
CA ILE A 69 -2.48 2.07 5.36
C ILE A 69 -1.55 2.19 4.14
N ASN A 70 -0.97 3.36 3.87
CA ASN A 70 -0.01 3.50 2.76
C ASN A 70 1.24 2.66 2.99
N ALA A 71 1.78 2.64 4.21
CA ALA A 71 2.94 1.82 4.53
C ALA A 71 2.64 0.32 4.30
N TYR A 72 1.54 -0.20 4.85
CA TYR A 72 1.16 -1.60 4.67
C TYR A 72 0.89 -1.97 3.21
N MET A 73 0.22 -1.09 2.46
CA MET A 73 -0.10 -1.34 1.06
C MET A 73 1.14 -1.35 0.17
N ILE A 74 2.17 -0.56 0.48
CA ILE A 74 3.46 -0.63 -0.22
C ILE A 74 4.11 -2.00 0.00
N HIS A 75 4.13 -2.51 1.23
CA HIS A 75 4.64 -3.86 1.52
C HIS A 75 3.84 -4.95 0.79
N LYS A 76 2.50 -4.94 0.88
CA LYS A 76 1.67 -5.94 0.20
C LYS A 76 1.82 -5.85 -1.32
N THR A 77 1.96 -4.64 -1.87
CA THR A 77 2.18 -4.45 -3.32
C THR A 77 3.53 -5.02 -3.75
N ALA A 78 4.61 -4.74 -3.01
CA ALA A 78 5.92 -5.28 -3.30
C ALA A 78 5.92 -6.83 -3.29
N LEU A 79 5.23 -7.43 -2.32
CA LEU A 79 5.11 -8.89 -2.21
C LEU A 79 4.26 -9.50 -3.33
N LYS A 80 3.10 -8.91 -3.63
CA LYS A 80 2.11 -9.52 -4.54
C LYS A 80 2.39 -9.23 -6.01
N ALA A 81 2.73 -7.98 -6.34
CA ALA A 81 2.95 -7.59 -7.73
C ALA A 81 4.37 -7.90 -8.18
N ASN A 82 5.34 -7.96 -7.25
CA ASN A 82 6.76 -8.10 -7.54
C ASN A 82 7.24 -7.15 -8.66
N ASN A 83 6.70 -5.93 -8.66
CA ASN A 83 6.82 -4.96 -9.74
C ASN A 83 7.12 -3.57 -9.18
N TRP A 84 8.26 -2.97 -9.57
CA TRP A 84 8.67 -1.65 -9.09
C TRP A 84 7.76 -0.52 -9.57
N TYR A 85 7.15 -0.64 -10.76
CA TYR A 85 6.12 0.32 -11.19
C TYR A 85 4.91 0.26 -10.28
N ALA A 86 4.47 -0.94 -9.88
CA ALA A 86 3.33 -1.11 -8.99
C ALA A 86 3.59 -0.52 -7.60
N VAL A 87 4.83 -0.64 -7.07
CA VAL A 87 5.24 -0.02 -5.80
C VAL A 87 5.13 1.51 -5.84
N LEU A 88 5.44 2.13 -6.98
CA LEU A 88 5.21 3.57 -7.22
C LEU A 88 3.79 3.91 -7.69
N GLU A 89 2.90 2.92 -7.76
CA GLU A 89 1.53 3.02 -8.27
C GLU A 89 1.39 3.44 -9.73
N ILE A 90 2.41 3.16 -10.52
CA ILE A 90 2.43 3.38 -11.96
C ILE A 90 1.87 2.15 -12.66
N ARG A 91 0.91 2.36 -13.56
CA ARG A 91 0.17 1.28 -14.23
C ARG A 91 0.81 0.79 -15.51
N HIS A 92 1.71 1.58 -16.11
CA HIS A 92 2.25 1.31 -17.44
C HIS A 92 3.77 1.46 -17.44
N ILE A 93 4.50 0.51 -18.04
CA ILE A 93 5.96 0.55 -18.16
C ILE A 93 6.46 1.66 -19.08
N GLY A 94 5.62 2.15 -20.00
CA GLY A 94 6.00 3.15 -21.01
C GLY A 94 5.91 4.61 -20.55
N VAL A 95 5.80 4.88 -19.24
CA VAL A 95 5.67 6.27 -18.75
C VAL A 95 6.98 7.04 -18.86
N GLU A 96 6.88 8.35 -19.08
CA GLU A 96 8.06 9.22 -19.07
C GLU A 96 8.66 9.37 -17.67
N ILE A 97 9.96 9.71 -17.60
CA ILE A 97 10.70 9.85 -16.35
C ILE A 97 10.06 10.89 -15.41
N GLU A 98 9.44 11.94 -15.95
CA GLU A 98 8.77 12.97 -15.18
C GLU A 98 7.60 12.41 -14.35
N GLU A 99 6.84 11.47 -14.91
CA GLU A 99 5.74 10.83 -14.18
C GLU A 99 6.28 9.90 -13.08
N ILE A 100 7.40 9.19 -13.33
CA ILE A 100 8.08 8.40 -12.30
C ILE A 100 8.54 9.29 -11.15
N VAL A 101 9.22 10.41 -11.44
CA VAL A 101 9.68 11.39 -10.45
C VAL A 101 8.50 11.90 -9.63
N LYS A 102 7.41 12.27 -10.30
CA LYS A 102 6.20 12.81 -9.65
C LYS A 102 5.57 11.79 -8.73
N GLN A 103 5.39 10.55 -9.17
CA GLN A 103 4.82 9.49 -8.34
C GLN A 103 5.72 9.17 -7.15
N TYR A 104 7.02 8.98 -7.37
CA TYR A 104 7.97 8.75 -6.29
C TYR A 104 7.90 9.86 -5.23
N LYS A 105 7.99 11.14 -5.61
CA LYS A 105 7.90 12.26 -4.68
C LYS A 105 6.58 12.29 -3.92
N PHE A 106 5.48 12.04 -4.60
CA PHE A 106 4.16 11.98 -3.97
C PHE A 106 4.09 10.86 -2.92
N ARG A 107 4.45 9.63 -3.31
CA ARG A 107 4.40 8.44 -2.42
C ARG A 107 5.37 8.56 -1.25
N PHE A 108 6.60 9.00 -1.50
CA PHE A 108 7.59 9.26 -0.46
C PHE A 108 7.08 10.35 0.49
N GLY A 109 6.53 11.44 -0.04
CA GLY A 109 6.01 12.56 0.74
C GLY A 109 4.86 12.18 1.69
N LEU A 110 4.04 11.17 1.33
CA LEU A 110 3.00 10.62 2.22
C LEU A 110 3.58 9.91 3.46
N LEU A 111 4.81 9.39 3.36
CA LEU A 111 5.49 8.67 4.43
C LEU A 111 6.64 9.46 5.06
N ASP A 112 7.07 10.58 4.50
CA ASP A 112 8.15 11.38 5.07
C ASP A 112 7.71 12.04 6.40
N PRO A 113 8.38 11.76 7.54
CA PRO A 113 8.09 12.40 8.82
C PRO A 113 8.12 13.92 8.80
N ALA A 114 8.93 14.52 7.91
CA ALA A 114 9.04 15.97 7.78
C ALA A 114 7.71 16.63 7.36
N ASN A 115 6.89 15.93 6.57
CA ASN A 115 5.64 16.46 6.02
C ASN A 115 4.42 16.28 6.94
N ARG A 116 4.62 15.79 8.16
CA ARG A 116 3.54 15.37 9.06
C ARG A 116 3.16 16.43 10.10
N CYS A 117 1.93 16.36 10.60
CA CYS A 117 1.54 17.10 11.80
C CYS A 117 2.24 16.53 13.06
N ALA A 118 2.24 17.28 14.16
CA ALA A 118 2.90 16.86 15.41
C ALA A 118 2.40 15.50 15.91
N THR A 119 1.08 15.27 15.87
CA THR A 119 0.46 14.00 16.30
C THR A 119 0.92 12.80 15.47
N CYS A 120 1.03 12.97 14.15
CA CYS A 120 1.51 11.91 13.26
C CYS A 120 3.01 11.64 13.40
N ARG A 121 3.81 12.62 13.81
CA ARG A 121 5.23 12.38 14.14
C ARG A 121 5.40 11.63 15.46
N ALA A 122 4.51 11.85 16.42
CA ALA A 122 4.55 11.16 17.71
C ALA A 122 4.12 9.68 17.63
N ASN A 123 3.45 9.29 16.55
CA ASN A 123 2.92 7.93 16.34
C ASN A 123 3.39 7.37 14.99
N PRO A 124 4.69 7.05 14.83
CA PRO A 124 5.19 6.42 13.62
C PRO A 124 4.72 4.96 13.52
N SER A 125 4.44 4.49 12.31
CA SER A 125 4.17 3.07 12.04
C SER A 125 5.48 2.29 12.00
N VAL A 126 5.51 1.06 12.52
CA VAL A 126 6.66 0.16 12.38
C VAL A 126 6.88 -0.30 10.95
N ALA A 127 5.87 -0.21 10.08
CA ALA A 127 5.98 -0.56 8.67
C ALA A 127 6.65 0.52 7.82
N GLU A 128 6.66 1.76 8.32
CA GLU A 128 7.08 2.94 7.56
C GLU A 128 8.53 2.89 7.08
N PRO A 129 9.54 2.55 7.91
CA PRO A 129 10.92 2.49 7.43
C PRO A 129 11.09 1.50 6.28
N GLY A 130 10.46 0.32 6.38
CA GLY A 130 10.48 -0.68 5.32
C GLY A 130 9.77 -0.21 4.05
N ALA A 131 8.65 0.51 4.19
CA ALA A 131 7.94 1.06 3.03
C ALA A 131 8.77 2.14 2.31
N LEU A 132 9.47 3.01 3.06
CA LEU A 132 10.41 3.99 2.49
C LEU A 132 11.58 3.30 1.78
N MET A 133 12.10 2.20 2.33
CA MET A 133 13.13 1.39 1.65
C MET A 133 12.63 0.82 0.32
N LEU A 134 11.41 0.31 0.27
CA LEU A 134 10.80 -0.21 -0.96
C LEU A 134 10.58 0.89 -2.01
N LEU A 135 10.13 2.07 -1.60
CA LEU A 135 9.99 3.23 -2.50
C LEU A 135 11.35 3.67 -3.05
N ASN A 136 12.39 3.72 -2.22
CA ASN A 136 13.75 4.04 -2.64
C ASN A 136 14.32 3.00 -3.60
N ALA A 137 14.07 1.71 -3.35
CA ALA A 137 14.51 0.64 -4.25
C ALA A 137 13.82 0.75 -5.62
N ALA A 138 12.51 1.01 -5.64
CA ALA A 138 11.78 1.25 -6.88
C ALA A 138 12.31 2.48 -7.62
N TRP A 139 12.60 3.57 -6.90
CA TRP A 139 13.20 4.77 -7.48
C TRP A 139 14.61 4.53 -8.03
N ASP A 140 15.48 3.81 -7.32
CA ASP A 140 16.84 3.51 -7.78
C ASP A 140 16.85 2.73 -9.11
N VAL A 141 15.89 1.82 -9.30
CA VAL A 141 15.75 1.07 -10.55
C VAL A 141 15.12 1.93 -11.65
N LEU A 142 14.01 2.60 -11.37
CA LEU A 142 13.19 3.25 -12.39
C LEU A 142 13.67 4.64 -12.82
N SER A 143 14.49 5.30 -11.99
CA SER A 143 15.01 6.64 -12.30
C SER A 143 16.23 6.64 -13.22
N ASP A 144 16.99 5.54 -13.23
CA ASP A 144 18.14 5.36 -14.09
C ASP A 144 17.71 4.71 -15.42
N PRO A 145 17.94 5.35 -16.58
CA PRO A 145 17.50 4.82 -17.87
C PRO A 145 18.04 3.43 -18.20
N VAL A 146 19.29 3.12 -17.80
CA VAL A 146 19.95 1.85 -18.10
C VAL A 146 19.39 0.74 -17.21
N LYS A 147 19.26 1.01 -15.90
CA LYS A 147 18.65 0.05 -14.96
C LYS A 147 17.19 -0.22 -15.31
N ARG A 148 16.44 0.84 -15.65
CA ARG A 148 15.05 0.74 -16.07
C ARG A 148 14.90 -0.10 -17.33
N GLU A 149 15.71 0.13 -18.36
CA GLU A 149 15.65 -0.65 -19.60
C GLU A 149 15.94 -2.14 -19.35
N ALA A 150 16.94 -2.44 -18.51
CA ALA A 150 17.25 -3.82 -18.12
C ALA A 150 16.07 -4.47 -17.37
N TYR A 151 15.50 -3.74 -16.40
CA TYR A 151 14.35 -4.19 -15.63
C TYR A 151 13.11 -4.40 -16.51
N ASP A 152 12.83 -3.50 -17.44
CA ASP A 152 11.71 -3.60 -18.37
C ASP A 152 11.83 -4.85 -19.25
N LYS A 153 13.04 -5.17 -19.73
CA LYS A 153 13.31 -6.40 -20.49
C LYS A 153 13.05 -7.65 -19.66
N GLU A 154 13.52 -7.70 -18.41
CA GLU A 154 13.26 -8.82 -17.50
C GLU A 154 11.76 -8.97 -17.22
N LEU A 155 11.07 -7.87 -16.96
CA LEU A 155 9.65 -7.87 -16.62
C LEU A 155 8.78 -8.34 -17.80
N VAL A 156 9.10 -7.94 -19.03
CA VAL A 156 8.42 -8.40 -20.25
C VAL A 156 8.68 -9.88 -20.51
N ASN A 157 9.90 -10.37 -20.25
CA ASN A 157 10.24 -11.78 -20.41
C ASN A 157 9.59 -12.69 -19.36
N LEU A 158 9.25 -12.15 -18.20
CA LEU A 158 8.62 -12.88 -17.09
C LEU A 158 7.08 -12.95 -17.19
N ASN A 159 6.44 -12.08 -17.98
CA ASN A 159 4.98 -11.93 -18.01
C ASN A 159 4.42 -11.84 -19.44
N ASP A 160 3.91 -12.95 -19.99
CA ASP A 160 2.80 -12.89 -20.97
C ASP A 160 1.52 -12.28 -20.33
N GLU A 161 1.46 -12.25 -18.99
CA GLU A 161 0.42 -11.61 -18.17
C GLU A 161 0.82 -10.20 -17.68
N PHE A 162 1.40 -9.35 -18.54
CA PHE A 162 1.32 -7.91 -18.27
C PHE A 162 -0.14 -7.48 -18.47
N VAL A 163 -1.00 -7.85 -17.51
CA VAL A 163 -2.36 -7.37 -17.43
C VAL A 163 -2.23 -5.91 -17.09
N ASP A 164 -2.34 -5.09 -18.13
CA ASP A 164 -2.56 -3.66 -18.01
C ASP A 164 -3.55 -3.45 -16.86
N TYR A 165 -3.09 -2.91 -15.73
CA TYR A 165 -3.91 -2.75 -14.52
C TYR A 165 -5.15 -1.87 -14.79
N ALA A 166 -5.21 -1.22 -15.96
CA ALA A 166 -6.40 -0.59 -16.52
C ALA A 166 -7.58 -1.56 -16.72
N SER A 167 -7.34 -2.84 -17.02
CA SER A 167 -8.39 -3.84 -17.31
C SER A 167 -9.09 -4.40 -16.07
N VAL A 168 -8.53 -4.26 -14.86
CA VAL A 168 -9.11 -4.78 -13.60
C VAL A 168 -10.10 -3.79 -12.97
N SER A 169 -10.42 -2.68 -13.63
CA SER A 169 -11.20 -1.56 -13.07
C SER A 169 -12.74 -1.69 -13.20
N SER A 170 -13.30 -2.76 -13.77
CA SER A 170 -14.72 -2.77 -14.12
C SER A 170 -15.63 -3.62 -13.21
N TYR A 171 -15.34 -3.83 -11.92
CA TYR A 171 -16.37 -4.38 -11.01
C TYR A 171 -16.32 -3.77 -9.60
N THR A 172 -17.35 -2.93 -9.38
CA THR A 172 -18.10 -2.72 -8.13
C THR A 172 -17.37 -2.23 -6.88
N TYR A 173 -17.47 -0.91 -6.64
CA TYR A 173 -17.64 -0.34 -5.31
C TYR A 173 -18.83 0.61 -5.34
N GLN A 174 -20.05 0.06 -5.20
CA GLN A 174 -21.24 0.88 -4.95
C GLN A 174 -22.03 0.48 -3.71
N HIS A 175 -21.71 -0.62 -3.00
CA HIS A 175 -22.57 -1.11 -1.90
C HIS A 175 -21.81 -1.59 -0.64
N TYR A 176 -20.93 -0.76 -0.09
CA TYR A 176 -20.45 -0.96 1.29
C TYR A 176 -20.28 0.39 2.01
N ILE A 177 -21.40 1.12 2.14
CA ILE A 177 -21.60 2.18 3.15
C ILE A 177 -22.45 1.57 4.27
#